data_AF-A0A8H7AHM9-F1
#
_entry.id   AF-A0A8H7AHM9-F1
#
_cell.length_a   1.000
_cell.length_b   1.000
_cell.length_c   1.000
_cell.angle_alpha   90.00
_cell.angle_beta   90.00
_cell.angle_gamma   90.00
#
_symmetry.space_group_name_H-M   'P 1'
#
loop_
_entity.id
_entity.type
_entity.pdbx_description
1 polymer ?
#
loop_
_entity_poly.entity_id
_entity_poly.type
_entity_poly.pdbx_seq_one_letter_code
_entity_poly.pdbx_strand_id
1 'polypeptide(L)'
;MIGRHRAVVAGETLYFTGGTYTFRGGDTDSPAPRLYSVPLNNSFPVDGPLPANSYYVTGSPKQWHNEGAFFQDAEETMLYSFGGYTDDKQQPINALNTYNITSGEWSKVTVSGGDFNYAGRAATSHAISQGTSEALSFVTGGWEDVGGMVRFNASDPANPQWQNETDNNPPLTLEGSMQFIRLGPKGSLINFGGYNKDYINPNYTGWSFDRRSLAQINVYDIDSATWFNITASGDIPSNRSAFCSVVSSAPDDSSFQITIYGGWDLFGARSFADTYVLSIPAFQWINVTDSSNTDAHLSAGHDFSGRDHHRCVAYKERQMLVLGGVLRIEREQQNSGGCNKSLPALRALDLTTFKWSDRWNGSPEPYSVPDAVTRIIGGNGGGGATMKQPNGGFNDSALNSVFAAVAARYTPIATRQSDAGGSSPIPNGSDSPARGINTGAIVGGVVGGIALLALVLAVFMFMRRRKRGGRASPLLHPPEHAWDGMPQEMSNRTQTQPFRPGAYYMPPGTGGSYQPVTQEMDGGYRGSEMMGDRRRPVEVPG
;
A
#
# COMPACT_ATOMS: atom_id res chain seq x y z
N MET A 1 -7.04 16.51 8.10
CA MET A 1 -6.63 15.10 8.24
C MET A 1 -6.33 14.58 6.85
N ILE A 2 -5.24 13.86 6.64
CA ILE A 2 -4.88 13.12 5.42
C ILE A 2 -4.47 11.78 6.00
N GLY A 3 -5.23 10.70 5.82
CA GLY A 3 -4.92 9.37 6.33
C GLY A 3 -5.98 8.38 5.88
N ARG A 4 -5.69 7.08 5.95
CA ARG A 4 -6.64 6.02 5.54
C ARG A 4 -7.03 6.06 4.06
N HIS A 5 -6.11 6.51 3.22
CA HIS A 5 -6.26 6.54 1.77
C HIS A 5 -6.02 5.17 1.15
N ARG A 6 -6.64 4.94 0.00
CA ARG A 6 -6.07 4.01 -0.99
C ARG A 6 -5.24 4.81 -1.97
N ALA A 7 -4.05 4.33 -2.31
CA ALA A 7 -3.16 5.00 -3.24
C ALA A 7 -2.37 3.99 -4.07
N VAL A 8 -2.10 4.33 -5.33
CA VAL A 8 -1.33 3.52 -6.26
C VAL A 8 -0.64 4.41 -7.29
N VAL A 9 0.48 3.96 -7.85
CA VAL A 9 1.13 4.61 -8.99
C VAL A 9 0.78 3.83 -10.25
N ALA A 10 0.37 4.53 -11.31
CA ALA A 10 0.25 3.98 -12.66
C ALA A 10 1.03 4.89 -13.62
N GLY A 11 1.97 4.30 -14.34
CA GLY A 11 2.98 4.97 -15.14
C GLY A 11 3.76 5.96 -14.29
N GLU A 12 3.59 7.25 -14.63
CA GLU A 12 4.22 8.35 -13.90
C GLU A 12 3.22 9.16 -13.07
N THR A 13 2.05 8.61 -12.77
CA THR A 13 1.00 9.31 -12.03
C THR A 13 0.61 8.54 -10.78
N LEU A 14 0.61 9.23 -9.65
CA LEU A 14 0.02 8.76 -8.41
C LEU A 14 -1.49 9.02 -8.46
N TYR A 15 -2.29 8.00 -8.13
CA TYR A 15 -3.73 8.09 -7.92
C TYR A 15 -4.06 7.78 -6.47
N PHE A 16 -4.92 8.59 -5.85
CA PHE A 16 -5.43 8.31 -4.51
C PHE A 16 -6.86 8.80 -4.30
N THR A 17 -7.59 8.12 -3.42
CA THR A 17 -8.95 8.48 -3.03
C THR A 17 -9.25 8.03 -1.60
N GLY A 18 -10.37 8.54 -1.07
CA GLY A 18 -10.85 8.31 0.29
C GLY A 18 -9.94 8.87 1.37
N GLY A 19 -10.20 8.61 2.63
CA GLY A 19 -9.59 9.37 3.72
C GLY A 19 -10.12 10.80 3.81
N THR A 20 -9.77 11.50 4.88
CA THR A 20 -10.04 12.94 5.00
C THR A 20 -8.92 13.70 4.29
N TYR A 21 -9.13 14.95 3.88
CA TYR A 21 -8.06 15.77 3.29
C TYR A 21 -7.93 17.15 3.94
N THR A 22 -6.78 17.79 3.77
CA THR A 22 -6.60 19.23 4.04
C THR A 22 -5.85 19.86 2.88
N PHE A 23 -6.51 20.76 2.14
CA PHE A 23 -5.91 21.53 1.05
C PHE A 23 -5.64 22.98 1.46
N ARG A 24 -4.81 23.68 0.68
CA ARG A 24 -4.40 25.07 0.95
C ARG A 24 -5.65 25.97 0.91
N GLY A 25 -6.08 26.45 2.09
CA GLY A 25 -7.33 27.17 2.30
C GLY A 25 -7.94 26.96 3.69
N GLY A 26 -7.49 25.92 4.41
CA GLY A 26 -8.01 25.58 5.74
C GLY A 26 -9.26 24.69 5.68
N ASP A 27 -9.82 24.48 4.49
CA ASP A 27 -10.95 23.59 4.28
C ASP A 27 -10.51 22.14 4.53
N THR A 28 -11.14 21.55 5.55
CA THR A 28 -11.09 20.12 5.80
C THR A 28 -12.18 19.49 4.95
N ASP A 29 -11.84 19.00 3.76
CA ASP A 29 -12.79 18.19 3.00
C ASP A 29 -12.96 16.86 3.75
N SER A 30 -14.16 16.67 4.32
CA SER A 30 -14.70 15.34 4.63
C SER A 30 -14.50 14.41 3.43
N PRO A 31 -14.41 13.08 3.60
CA PRO A 31 -14.21 12.13 2.51
C PRO A 31 -15.21 12.39 1.38
N ALA A 32 -14.76 13.13 0.37
CA ALA A 32 -15.53 13.45 -0.80
C ALA A 32 -15.27 12.37 -1.85
N PRO A 33 -16.28 11.98 -2.64
CA PRO A 33 -16.12 11.00 -3.70
C PRO A 33 -15.32 11.63 -4.86
N ARG A 34 -14.01 11.74 -4.66
CA ARG A 34 -13.03 12.38 -5.53
C ARG A 34 -11.86 11.45 -5.75
N LEU A 35 -11.34 11.43 -6.96
CA LEU A 35 -10.06 10.83 -7.31
C LEU A 35 -9.05 11.95 -7.53
N TYR A 36 -7.94 11.88 -6.81
CA TYR A 36 -6.82 12.78 -6.98
C TYR A 36 -5.77 12.10 -7.84
N SER A 37 -5.21 12.83 -8.80
CA SER A 37 -4.07 12.39 -9.59
C SER A 37 -2.92 13.40 -9.52
N VAL A 38 -1.70 12.90 -9.28
CA VAL A 38 -0.49 13.71 -9.12
C VAL A 38 0.56 13.21 -10.10
N PRO A 39 0.94 13.99 -11.13
CA PRO A 39 2.05 13.63 -12.00
C PRO A 39 3.36 13.63 -11.21
N LEU A 40 3.95 12.45 -11.06
CA LEU A 40 5.19 12.23 -10.31
C LEU A 40 6.44 12.55 -11.14
N ASN A 41 6.32 12.76 -12.44
CA ASN A 41 7.44 13.23 -13.27
C ASN A 41 7.73 14.73 -13.13
N ASN A 42 6.86 15.47 -12.45
CA ASN A 42 7.09 16.86 -12.07
C ASN A 42 7.69 16.93 -10.66
N SER A 43 8.59 17.90 -10.42
CA SER A 43 9.12 18.15 -9.09
C SER A 43 8.23 19.13 -8.32
N PHE A 44 7.96 18.86 -7.04
CA PHE A 44 7.12 19.70 -6.18
C PHE A 44 7.53 19.66 -4.71
N PRO A 45 7.24 20.69 -3.90
CA PRO A 45 7.47 20.66 -2.46
C PRO A 45 6.60 19.60 -1.76
N VAL A 46 7.18 18.89 -0.79
CA VAL A 46 6.51 17.90 0.07
C VAL A 46 6.56 18.29 1.55
N ASP A 47 7.13 19.44 1.88
CA ASP A 47 7.22 19.99 3.24
C ASP A 47 5.94 20.73 3.68
N GLY A 48 4.79 20.51 3.05
CA GLY A 48 3.55 21.18 3.39
C GLY A 48 2.30 20.58 2.75
N PRO A 49 1.21 21.35 2.61
CA PRO A 49 0.05 20.95 1.84
C PRO A 49 0.41 20.71 0.37
N LEU A 50 -0.27 19.76 -0.28
CA LEU A 50 -0.10 19.49 -1.70
C LEU A 50 -0.39 20.77 -2.52
N PRO A 51 0.55 21.25 -3.35
CA PRO A 51 0.36 22.47 -4.15
C PRO A 51 -0.85 22.37 -5.10
N ALA A 52 -1.67 23.42 -5.20
CA ALA A 52 -2.88 23.41 -6.05
C ALA A 52 -2.63 23.05 -7.53
N ASN A 53 -1.42 23.34 -8.05
CA ASN A 53 -1.05 23.08 -9.43
C ASN A 53 -0.32 21.74 -9.64
N SER A 54 -0.13 20.93 -8.58
CA SER A 54 0.56 19.65 -8.66
C SER A 54 -0.39 18.45 -8.72
N TYR A 55 -1.70 18.68 -8.78
CA TYR A 55 -2.69 17.61 -8.84
C TYR A 55 -3.91 17.97 -9.67
N TYR A 56 -4.60 16.95 -10.13
CA TYR A 56 -5.92 17.04 -10.74
C TYR A 56 -6.94 16.30 -9.88
N VAL A 57 -8.20 16.71 -10.00
CA VAL A 57 -9.31 16.14 -9.27
C VAL A 57 -10.41 15.79 -10.24
N THR A 58 -10.88 14.55 -10.19
CA THR A 58 -12.09 14.11 -10.88
C THR A 58 -13.10 13.60 -9.86
N GLY A 59 -14.38 13.64 -10.22
CA GLY A 59 -15.40 12.96 -9.42
C GLY A 59 -15.15 11.45 -9.44
N SER A 60 -15.40 10.77 -8.32
CA SER A 60 -15.46 9.31 -8.25
C SER A 60 -16.89 8.88 -7.89
N PRO A 61 -17.31 7.64 -8.21
CA PRO A 61 -18.58 7.14 -7.72
C PRO A 61 -18.55 7.01 -6.18
N LYS A 62 -19.65 7.40 -5.53
CA LYS A 62 -19.82 7.43 -4.07
C LYS A 62 -19.89 6.01 -3.50
N GLN A 63 -18.92 5.60 -2.68
CA GLN A 63 -18.89 4.28 -2.02
C GLN A 63 -17.76 4.16 -0.99
N TRP A 64 -17.25 2.95 -0.72
CA TRP A 64 -16.25 2.67 0.32
C TRP A 64 -14.96 3.42 0.03
N HIS A 65 -14.65 4.43 0.82
CA HIS A 65 -13.56 5.34 0.49
C HIS A 65 -12.30 5.04 1.30
N ASN A 66 -12.44 4.72 2.59
CA ASN A 66 -11.30 4.65 3.50
C ASN A 66 -10.71 3.24 3.59
N GLU A 67 -9.38 3.14 3.69
CA GLU A 67 -8.63 1.90 4.00
C GLU A 67 -8.87 0.71 3.05
N GLY A 68 -9.37 0.94 1.85
CA GLY A 68 -9.43 -0.10 0.81
C GLY A 68 -8.15 -0.16 -0.03
N ALA A 69 -8.21 -0.92 -1.13
CA ALA A 69 -7.09 -1.08 -2.05
C ALA A 69 -7.44 -0.56 -3.46
N PHE A 70 -6.41 -0.21 -4.22
CA PHE A 70 -6.48 -0.14 -5.67
C PHE A 70 -5.75 -1.35 -6.25
N PHE A 71 -6.40 -2.04 -7.18
CA PHE A 71 -5.77 -3.04 -8.04
C PHE A 71 -5.60 -2.47 -9.45
N GLN A 72 -4.74 -3.09 -10.24
CA GLN A 72 -4.37 -2.63 -11.58
C GLN A 72 -4.24 -3.80 -12.55
N ASP A 73 -4.42 -3.53 -13.84
CA ASP A 73 -4.01 -4.42 -14.92
C ASP A 73 -2.52 -4.27 -15.23
N ALA A 74 -1.95 -5.24 -15.94
CA ALA A 74 -0.51 -5.27 -16.26
C ALA A 74 -0.03 -4.10 -17.15
N GLU A 75 -0.93 -3.52 -17.94
CA GLU A 75 -0.65 -2.34 -18.78
C GLU A 75 -0.89 -1.01 -18.04
N GLU A 76 -1.31 -1.07 -16.77
CA GLU A 76 -1.58 0.11 -15.93
C GLU A 76 -2.59 1.08 -16.56
N THR A 77 -3.59 0.55 -17.27
CA THR A 77 -4.64 1.32 -17.96
C THR A 77 -5.94 1.41 -17.16
N MET A 78 -6.13 0.53 -16.18
CA MET A 78 -7.36 0.37 -15.41
C MET A 78 -7.04 0.28 -13.92
N LEU A 79 -7.69 1.13 -13.12
CA LEU A 79 -7.70 0.99 -11.66
C LEU A 79 -8.98 0.32 -11.21
N TYR A 80 -8.89 -0.64 -10.29
CA TYR A 80 -10.04 -1.31 -9.70
C TYR A 80 -10.12 -0.97 -8.21
N SER A 81 -11.26 -0.45 -7.77
CA SER A 81 -11.48 -0.08 -6.37
C SER A 81 -12.02 -1.26 -5.57
N PHE A 82 -11.20 -1.80 -4.67
CA PHE A 82 -11.54 -2.94 -3.82
C PHE A 82 -11.73 -2.56 -2.36
N GLY A 83 -12.81 -3.06 -1.74
CA GLY A 83 -13.08 -2.94 -0.32
C GLY A 83 -13.12 -1.50 0.19
N GLY A 84 -12.91 -1.35 1.49
CA GLY A 84 -12.91 -0.09 2.22
C GLY A 84 -13.99 -0.02 3.30
N TYR A 85 -13.90 1.02 4.11
CA TYR A 85 -14.81 1.29 5.21
C TYR A 85 -15.97 2.20 4.79
N THR A 86 -17.16 1.91 5.30
CA THR A 86 -18.35 2.77 5.29
C THR A 86 -19.18 2.45 6.54
N ASP A 87 -20.02 3.39 6.96
CA ASP A 87 -20.93 3.21 8.10
C ASP A 87 -22.13 2.29 7.75
N ASP A 88 -22.41 2.12 6.46
CA ASP A 88 -23.52 1.30 5.97
C ASP A 88 -23.13 -0.18 5.87
N LYS A 89 -23.88 -1.06 6.54
CA LYS A 89 -23.74 -2.51 6.32
C LYS A 89 -24.17 -2.85 4.89
N GLN A 90 -23.25 -3.41 4.10
CA GLN A 90 -23.53 -3.85 2.73
C GLN A 90 -23.19 -5.32 2.57
N GLN A 91 -23.95 -6.00 1.72
CA GLN A 91 -23.68 -7.39 1.39
C GLN A 91 -22.46 -7.49 0.46
N PRO A 92 -21.71 -8.61 0.52
CA PRO A 92 -20.72 -8.98 -0.49
C PRO A 92 -21.31 -8.90 -1.91
N ILE A 93 -20.57 -8.28 -2.84
CA ILE A 93 -20.91 -8.20 -4.26
C ILE A 93 -19.76 -8.64 -5.15
N ASN A 94 -20.08 -9.14 -6.34
CA ASN A 94 -19.15 -9.53 -7.40
C ASN A 94 -18.82 -8.39 -8.38
N ALA A 95 -18.78 -7.13 -7.93
CA ALA A 95 -18.53 -6.02 -8.83
C ALA A 95 -17.57 -4.98 -8.24
N LEU A 96 -16.72 -4.44 -9.10
CA LEU A 96 -15.74 -3.40 -8.77
C LEU A 96 -16.04 -2.13 -9.58
N ASN A 97 -15.71 -0.98 -9.00
CA ASN A 97 -15.66 0.25 -9.76
C ASN A 97 -14.29 0.35 -10.39
N THR A 98 -14.31 0.75 -11.65
CA THR A 98 -13.13 0.81 -12.48
C THR A 98 -12.92 2.23 -12.96
N TYR A 99 -11.67 2.68 -12.94
CA TYR A 99 -11.27 3.94 -13.53
C TYR A 99 -10.33 3.65 -14.69
N ASN A 100 -10.75 3.99 -15.90
CA ASN A 100 -9.90 3.90 -17.07
C ASN A 100 -8.99 5.13 -17.12
N ILE A 101 -7.70 4.91 -16.95
CA ILE A 101 -6.69 5.97 -16.89
C ILE A 101 -6.58 6.70 -18.24
N THR A 102 -6.72 5.97 -19.35
CA THR A 102 -6.57 6.50 -20.70
C THR A 102 -7.74 7.40 -21.10
N SER A 103 -8.98 7.00 -20.83
CA SER A 103 -10.17 7.80 -21.14
C SER A 103 -10.53 8.79 -20.01
N GLY A 104 -10.04 8.56 -18.80
CA GLY A 104 -10.40 9.34 -17.61
C GLY A 104 -11.82 9.05 -17.10
N GLU A 105 -12.40 7.90 -17.46
CA GLU A 105 -13.80 7.58 -17.18
C GLU A 105 -13.95 6.50 -16.11
N TRP A 106 -14.99 6.67 -15.28
CA TRP A 106 -15.42 5.65 -14.33
C TRP A 106 -16.45 4.71 -14.96
N SER A 107 -16.33 3.43 -14.63
CA SER A 107 -17.28 2.38 -14.99
C SER A 107 -17.40 1.36 -13.87
N LYS A 108 -18.18 0.30 -14.11
CA LYS A 108 -18.34 -0.82 -13.20
C LYS A 108 -18.12 -2.10 -13.98
N VAL A 109 -17.41 -3.04 -13.38
CA VAL A 109 -17.17 -4.36 -13.96
C VAL A 109 -17.69 -5.43 -13.01
N THR A 110 -18.31 -6.46 -13.58
CA THR A 110 -18.62 -7.69 -12.86
C THR A 110 -17.41 -8.60 -12.90
N VAL A 111 -17.05 -9.17 -11.77
CA VAL A 111 -15.90 -10.05 -11.59
C VAL A 111 -16.42 -11.45 -11.28
N SER A 112 -16.16 -12.42 -12.13
CA SER A 112 -16.58 -13.80 -11.83
C SER A 112 -15.68 -14.45 -10.78
N GLY A 113 -16.11 -15.58 -10.22
CA GLY A 113 -15.36 -16.31 -9.20
C GLY A 113 -15.81 -16.04 -7.75
N GLY A 114 -16.65 -15.03 -7.50
CA GLY A 114 -17.35 -14.88 -6.22
C GLY A 114 -17.69 -13.44 -5.82
N ASP A 115 -18.49 -13.32 -4.77
CA ASP A 115 -18.88 -12.04 -4.16
C ASP A 115 -17.85 -11.64 -3.09
N PHE A 116 -16.70 -11.12 -3.52
CA PHE A 116 -15.62 -10.77 -2.59
C PHE A 116 -15.53 -9.29 -2.24
N ASN A 117 -16.30 -8.40 -2.85
CA ASN A 117 -16.16 -6.97 -2.62
C ASN A 117 -17.28 -6.41 -1.74
N TYR A 118 -16.97 -5.77 -0.60
CA TYR A 118 -17.96 -5.07 0.24
C TYR A 118 -17.36 -4.17 1.32
N ALA A 119 -18.27 -3.40 1.94
CA ALA A 119 -18.08 -2.58 3.13
C ALA A 119 -17.53 -3.38 4.31
N GLY A 120 -16.33 -3.04 4.80
CA GLY A 120 -15.72 -3.72 5.96
C GLY A 120 -14.42 -4.45 5.63
N ARG A 121 -14.15 -4.69 4.34
CA ARG A 121 -12.83 -5.09 3.82
C ARG A 121 -11.86 -3.91 3.83
N ALA A 122 -11.59 -3.41 5.03
CA ALA A 122 -10.75 -2.26 5.32
C ALA A 122 -9.51 -2.71 6.09
N ALA A 123 -8.42 -1.95 5.95
CA ALA A 123 -7.15 -2.21 6.63
C ALA A 123 -6.58 -3.61 6.34
N THR A 124 -6.83 -4.10 5.12
CA THR A 124 -6.33 -5.38 4.62
C THR A 124 -4.85 -5.28 4.23
N SER A 125 -4.15 -6.40 4.33
CA SER A 125 -2.83 -6.53 3.71
C SER A 125 -3.04 -6.89 2.24
N HIS A 126 -2.45 -6.13 1.34
CA HIS A 126 -2.62 -6.32 -0.10
C HIS A 126 -1.34 -6.02 -0.88
N ALA A 127 -1.14 -6.72 -1.98
CA ALA A 127 -0.02 -6.53 -2.89
C ALA A 127 -0.47 -6.71 -4.34
N ILE A 128 0.27 -6.09 -5.26
CA ILE A 128 0.11 -6.27 -6.71
C ILE A 128 1.43 -6.83 -7.21
N SER A 129 1.39 -7.89 -8.03
CA SER A 129 2.57 -8.44 -8.72
C SER A 129 2.97 -7.58 -9.92
N GLN A 130 3.15 -6.28 -9.66
CA GLN A 130 3.40 -5.27 -10.68
C GLN A 130 4.70 -5.56 -11.44
N GLY A 131 4.71 -5.26 -12.74
CA GLY A 131 5.84 -5.58 -13.61
C GLY A 131 5.95 -7.07 -13.96
N THR A 132 4.90 -7.86 -13.75
CA THR A 132 4.72 -9.19 -14.34
C THR A 132 3.64 -9.13 -15.42
N SER A 133 3.54 -10.17 -16.27
CA SER A 133 2.57 -10.19 -17.36
C SER A 133 1.11 -10.25 -16.91
N GLU A 134 0.86 -10.68 -15.67
CA GLU A 134 -0.50 -10.88 -15.14
C GLU A 134 -0.92 -9.80 -14.15
N ALA A 135 0.05 -9.13 -13.49
CA ALA A 135 -0.19 -8.14 -12.43
C ALA A 135 -1.27 -8.54 -11.41
N LEU A 136 -1.27 -9.82 -11.03
CA LEU A 136 -2.19 -10.40 -10.05
C LEU A 136 -2.17 -9.57 -8.76
N SER A 137 -3.36 -9.26 -8.25
CA SER A 137 -3.52 -8.58 -6.97
C SER A 137 -4.00 -9.54 -5.91
N PHE A 138 -3.47 -9.43 -4.70
CA PHE A 138 -3.73 -10.34 -3.60
C PHE A 138 -4.18 -9.55 -2.38
N VAL A 139 -5.11 -10.11 -1.61
CA VAL A 139 -5.58 -9.47 -0.38
C VAL A 139 -5.95 -10.50 0.69
N THR A 140 -5.57 -10.20 1.93
CA THR A 140 -5.86 -11.03 3.11
C THR A 140 -6.09 -10.17 4.37
N GLY A 141 -6.79 -10.74 5.34
CA GLY A 141 -7.07 -10.12 6.64
C GLY A 141 -7.99 -8.90 6.57
N GLY A 142 -7.69 -7.85 7.34
CA GLY A 142 -8.53 -6.66 7.52
C GLY A 142 -9.55 -6.77 8.65
N TRP A 143 -10.36 -5.71 8.82
CA TRP A 143 -11.38 -5.65 9.87
C TRP A 143 -12.42 -6.76 9.72
N GLU A 144 -13.07 -6.82 8.56
CA GLU A 144 -13.90 -7.95 8.17
C GLU A 144 -13.08 -8.88 7.27
N ASP A 145 -12.84 -10.07 7.81
CA ASP A 145 -11.91 -11.03 7.22
C ASP A 145 -12.33 -11.47 5.82
N VAL A 146 -11.37 -11.72 4.95
CA VAL A 146 -11.59 -12.39 3.67
C VAL A 146 -11.90 -13.87 3.83
N GLY A 147 -11.78 -14.39 5.05
CA GLY A 147 -11.87 -15.80 5.36
C GLY A 147 -10.69 -16.55 4.75
N GLY A 148 -9.55 -15.87 4.54
CA GLY A 148 -8.40 -16.40 3.82
C GLY A 148 -7.68 -15.34 2.97
N MET A 149 -7.27 -15.73 1.76
CA MET A 149 -6.64 -14.86 0.77
C MET A 149 -7.41 -14.98 -0.53
N VAL A 150 -7.68 -13.85 -1.16
CA VAL A 150 -8.27 -13.84 -2.50
C VAL A 150 -7.32 -13.19 -3.48
N ARG A 151 -7.31 -13.76 -4.67
CA ARG A 151 -6.53 -13.31 -5.79
C ARG A 151 -7.44 -12.72 -6.85
N PHE A 152 -7.08 -11.55 -7.32
CA PHE A 152 -7.72 -10.84 -8.40
C PHE A 152 -6.84 -10.93 -9.65
N ASN A 153 -7.42 -11.36 -10.76
CA ASN A 153 -6.77 -11.41 -12.05
C ASN A 153 -7.48 -10.48 -13.03
N ALA A 154 -6.75 -9.47 -13.51
CA ALA A 154 -7.20 -8.53 -14.54
C ALA A 154 -6.31 -8.57 -15.80
N SER A 155 -5.68 -9.72 -16.08
CA SER A 155 -4.92 -9.94 -17.33
C SER A 155 -5.79 -9.78 -18.58
N ASP A 156 -7.10 -10.05 -18.44
CA ASP A 156 -8.14 -9.59 -19.38
C ASP A 156 -9.03 -8.57 -18.64
N PRO A 157 -8.80 -7.25 -18.82
CA PRO A 157 -9.58 -6.21 -18.16
C PRO A 157 -11.08 -6.26 -18.46
N ALA A 158 -11.49 -6.90 -19.56
CA ALA A 158 -12.90 -7.06 -19.90
C ALA A 158 -13.59 -8.19 -19.12
N ASN A 159 -12.83 -9.18 -18.65
CA ASN A 159 -13.34 -10.36 -17.95
C ASN A 159 -12.51 -10.68 -16.69
N PRO A 160 -12.43 -9.76 -15.72
CA PRO A 160 -11.65 -9.99 -14.51
C PRO A 160 -12.20 -11.14 -13.67
N GLN A 161 -11.31 -11.83 -12.96
CA GLN A 161 -11.63 -13.04 -12.19
C GLN A 161 -11.15 -12.93 -10.74
N TRP A 162 -11.97 -13.41 -9.82
CA TRP A 162 -11.58 -13.79 -8.48
C TRP A 162 -11.15 -15.25 -8.43
N GLN A 163 -10.15 -15.53 -7.62
CA GLN A 163 -9.82 -16.86 -7.17
C GLN A 163 -9.70 -16.86 -5.65
N ASN A 164 -10.37 -17.83 -5.03
CA ASN A 164 -10.23 -18.06 -3.61
C ASN A 164 -9.00 -18.93 -3.34
N GLU A 165 -8.11 -18.46 -2.47
CA GLU A 165 -6.88 -19.16 -2.05
C GLU A 165 -6.88 -19.40 -0.52
N THR A 166 -8.06 -19.46 0.09
CA THR A 166 -8.28 -19.70 1.54
C THR A 166 -7.66 -20.99 2.07
N ASP A 167 -7.64 -22.08 1.28
CA ASP A 167 -7.25 -23.42 1.77
C ASP A 167 -5.78 -23.50 2.22
N ASN A 168 -4.98 -22.46 1.95
CA ASN A 168 -3.55 -22.40 2.29
C ASN A 168 -3.26 -21.76 3.67
N ASN A 169 -4.28 -21.52 4.50
CA ASN A 169 -4.18 -20.96 5.85
C ASN A 169 -3.34 -19.65 5.94
N PRO A 170 -3.74 -18.59 5.22
CA PRO A 170 -3.00 -17.33 5.19
C PRO A 170 -3.03 -16.61 6.54
N PRO A 171 -2.03 -15.77 6.83
CA PRO A 171 -1.96 -15.03 8.08
C PRO A 171 -3.09 -14.00 8.20
N LEU A 172 -3.94 -14.11 9.23
CA LEU A 172 -5.01 -13.13 9.50
C LEU A 172 -4.42 -11.82 10.05
N THR A 173 -4.09 -10.92 9.13
CA THR A 173 -3.34 -9.69 9.40
C THR A 173 -4.24 -8.47 9.31
N LEU A 174 -4.26 -7.66 10.36
CA LEU A 174 -4.95 -6.36 10.39
C LEU A 174 -3.92 -5.23 10.42
N GLU A 175 -4.06 -4.22 9.55
CA GLU A 175 -3.17 -3.05 9.50
C GLU A 175 -1.67 -3.42 9.38
N GLY A 176 -1.38 -4.57 8.77
CA GLY A 176 -0.02 -4.99 8.42
C GLY A 176 0.34 -4.59 7.01
N SER A 177 1.38 -5.21 6.49
CA SER A 177 1.87 -4.99 5.14
C SER A 177 2.03 -6.31 4.41
N MET A 178 1.67 -6.31 3.12
CA MET A 178 2.04 -7.34 2.17
C MET A 178 2.70 -6.69 0.96
N GLN A 179 3.83 -7.22 0.50
CA GLN A 179 4.59 -6.68 -0.62
C GLN A 179 4.97 -7.78 -1.60
N PHE A 180 4.94 -7.48 -2.89
CA PHE A 180 5.40 -8.39 -3.93
C PHE A 180 6.91 -8.23 -4.15
N ILE A 181 7.60 -9.36 -4.29
CA ILE A 181 8.98 -9.42 -4.80
C ILE A 181 9.07 -10.47 -5.90
N ARG A 182 10.06 -10.35 -6.79
CA ARG A 182 10.21 -11.28 -7.92
C ARG A 182 10.94 -12.58 -7.59
N LEU A 183 11.37 -12.83 -6.36
CA LEU A 183 11.90 -14.15 -5.99
C LEU A 183 10.80 -15.22 -6.03
N GLY A 184 11.07 -16.34 -6.69
CA GLY A 184 10.07 -17.37 -7.03
C GLY A 184 9.79 -17.41 -8.53
N PRO A 185 9.38 -18.57 -9.10
CA PRO A 185 9.06 -18.70 -10.52
C PRO A 185 8.00 -17.70 -11.01
N LYS A 186 7.03 -17.37 -10.14
CA LYS A 186 6.00 -16.32 -10.37
C LYS A 186 6.10 -15.17 -9.37
N GLY A 187 7.20 -15.12 -8.62
CA GLY A 187 7.40 -14.18 -7.53
C GLY A 187 6.74 -14.64 -6.22
N SER A 188 6.94 -13.85 -5.18
CA SER A 188 6.47 -14.14 -3.83
C SER A 188 5.84 -12.92 -3.17
N LEU A 189 4.94 -13.15 -2.23
CA LEU A 189 4.38 -12.11 -1.37
C LEU A 189 5.03 -12.18 0.02
N ILE A 190 5.38 -11.03 0.56
CA ILE A 190 6.00 -10.89 1.87
C ILE A 190 5.04 -10.16 2.79
N ASN A 191 4.43 -10.88 3.73
CA ASN A 191 3.44 -10.35 4.67
C ASN A 191 4.00 -10.29 6.09
N PHE A 192 3.88 -9.14 6.76
CA PHE A 192 4.41 -8.94 8.11
C PHE A 192 3.77 -7.74 8.82
N GLY A 193 3.99 -7.69 10.14
CA GLY A 193 3.52 -6.62 11.02
C GLY A 193 2.01 -6.55 11.18
N GLY A 194 1.53 -5.46 11.76
CA GLY A 194 0.12 -5.30 12.10
C GLY A 194 -0.29 -6.12 13.32
N TYR A 195 -1.58 -6.39 13.42
CA TYR A 195 -2.16 -7.24 14.43
C TYR A 195 -2.46 -8.64 13.89
N ASN A 196 -2.28 -9.63 14.76
CA ASN A 196 -2.71 -11.00 14.55
C ASN A 196 -4.12 -11.18 15.13
N LYS A 197 -5.08 -11.52 14.27
CA LYS A 197 -6.48 -11.77 14.67
C LYS A 197 -6.73 -13.19 15.20
N ASP A 198 -5.80 -14.11 14.99
CA ASP A 198 -5.89 -15.49 15.53
C ASP A 198 -5.65 -15.54 17.04
N TYR A 199 -5.00 -14.51 17.59
CA TYR A 199 -4.62 -14.47 18.99
C TYR A 199 -5.28 -13.30 19.69
N ILE A 200 -6.14 -13.61 20.65
CA ILE A 200 -6.82 -12.62 21.49
C ILE A 200 -5.93 -12.32 22.69
N ASN A 201 -5.52 -11.07 22.85
CA ASN A 201 -4.74 -10.66 24.01
C ASN A 201 -5.64 -10.68 25.28
N PRO A 202 -5.39 -11.57 26.27
CA PRO A 202 -6.25 -11.69 27.43
C PRO A 202 -6.20 -10.47 28.36
N ASN A 203 -5.15 -9.64 28.25
CA ASN A 203 -4.95 -8.46 29.09
C ASN A 203 -5.68 -7.21 28.58
N TYR A 204 -6.28 -7.26 27.38
CA TYR A 204 -6.96 -6.11 26.78
C TYR A 204 -8.41 -6.46 26.46
N THR A 205 -9.29 -6.19 27.42
CA THR A 205 -10.74 -6.34 27.28
C THR A 205 -11.29 -5.25 26.35
N GLY A 206 -11.41 -5.56 25.06
CA GLY A 206 -11.96 -4.62 24.06
C GLY A 206 -11.50 -4.90 22.63
N TRP A 207 -10.43 -5.68 22.46
CA TRP A 207 -9.89 -6.02 21.15
C TRP A 207 -9.73 -7.53 21.01
N SER A 208 -10.05 -8.06 19.83
CA SER A 208 -9.94 -9.49 19.51
C SER A 208 -8.74 -9.77 18.61
N PHE A 209 -7.57 -9.22 18.99
CA PHE A 209 -6.30 -9.37 18.28
C PHE A 209 -5.12 -9.01 19.19
N ASP A 210 -3.90 -9.33 18.75
CA ASP A 210 -2.64 -8.95 19.44
C ASP A 210 -1.54 -8.55 18.47
N ARG A 211 -0.42 -8.04 18.98
CA ARG A 211 0.73 -7.60 18.17
C ARG A 211 1.35 -8.77 17.41
N ARG A 212 1.59 -8.57 16.12
CA ARG A 212 2.46 -9.44 15.34
C ARG A 212 3.92 -8.99 15.50
N SER A 213 4.81 -9.94 15.77
CA SER A 213 6.25 -9.66 15.80
C SER A 213 6.78 -9.30 14.42
N LEU A 214 7.56 -8.22 14.30
CA LEU A 214 8.24 -7.89 13.04
C LEU A 214 9.40 -8.85 12.73
N ALA A 215 9.80 -9.70 13.69
CA ALA A 215 10.70 -10.81 13.42
C ALA A 215 10.02 -11.92 12.60
N GLN A 216 8.69 -12.05 12.65
CA GLN A 216 7.96 -13.13 12.00
C GLN A 216 7.46 -12.66 10.64
N ILE A 217 8.04 -13.21 9.58
CA ILE A 217 7.74 -12.86 8.19
C ILE A 217 7.04 -14.04 7.52
N ASN A 218 5.86 -13.80 6.96
CA ASN A 218 5.16 -14.79 6.15
C ASN A 218 5.51 -14.59 4.68
N VAL A 219 5.90 -15.67 4.00
CA VAL A 219 6.25 -15.66 2.58
C VAL A 219 5.24 -16.53 1.83
N TYR A 220 4.57 -16.01 0.82
CA TYR A 220 3.71 -16.79 -0.05
C TYR A 220 4.39 -16.98 -1.40
N ASP A 221 4.66 -18.22 -1.80
CA ASP A 221 5.05 -18.51 -3.18
C ASP A 221 3.82 -18.55 -4.08
N ILE A 222 3.80 -17.69 -5.10
CA ILE A 222 2.66 -17.56 -6.02
C ILE A 222 2.54 -18.80 -6.92
N ASP A 223 3.64 -19.47 -7.24
CA ASP A 223 3.62 -20.62 -8.14
C ASP A 223 3.08 -21.88 -7.47
N SER A 224 3.62 -22.25 -6.31
CA SER A 224 3.17 -23.41 -5.54
C SER A 224 1.94 -23.15 -4.68
N ALA A 225 1.48 -21.89 -4.61
CA ALA A 225 0.40 -21.44 -3.73
C ALA A 225 0.62 -21.80 -2.25
N THR A 226 1.86 -21.69 -1.75
CA THR A 226 2.24 -22.15 -0.41
C THR A 226 2.73 -21.01 0.47
N TRP A 227 2.31 -21.00 1.75
CA TRP A 227 2.82 -20.10 2.77
C TRP A 227 3.97 -20.72 3.55
N PHE A 228 5.02 -19.92 3.77
CA PHE A 228 6.17 -20.21 4.60
C PHE A 228 6.27 -19.18 5.73
N ASN A 229 6.91 -19.55 6.83
CA ASN A 229 7.23 -18.64 7.92
C ASN A 229 8.75 -18.57 8.08
N ILE A 230 9.27 -17.34 8.12
CA ILE A 230 10.68 -17.04 8.33
C ILE A 230 10.85 -16.11 9.52
N THR A 231 11.80 -16.46 10.38
CA THR A 231 12.24 -15.57 11.47
C THR A 231 13.38 -14.70 10.95
N ALA A 232 13.08 -13.41 10.76
CA ALA A 232 14.06 -12.39 10.43
C ALA A 232 14.96 -12.07 11.64
N SER A 233 16.16 -11.56 11.35
CA SER A 233 17.15 -11.17 12.36
C SER A 233 17.67 -9.75 12.13
N GLY A 234 18.58 -9.27 12.97
CA GLY A 234 19.14 -7.91 12.88
C GLY A 234 18.45 -6.91 13.78
N ASP A 235 18.38 -5.67 13.30
CA ASP A 235 17.77 -4.55 14.02
C ASP A 235 16.24 -4.62 13.89
N ILE A 236 15.64 -5.64 14.51
CA ILE A 236 14.20 -5.89 14.38
C ILE A 236 13.41 -4.69 14.94
N PRO A 237 12.52 -4.06 14.14
CA PRO A 237 11.72 -2.95 14.62
C PRO A 237 10.76 -3.39 15.73
N SER A 238 10.44 -2.47 16.63
CA SER A 238 9.33 -2.68 17.58
C SER A 238 8.03 -3.05 16.85
N ASN A 239 7.23 -3.93 17.44
CA ASN A 239 5.94 -4.34 16.88
C ASN A 239 5.02 -3.13 16.68
N ARG A 240 4.36 -3.09 15.52
CA ARG A 240 3.60 -1.93 15.04
C ARG A 240 2.57 -2.33 13.98
N SER A 241 1.50 -1.54 13.89
CA SER A 241 0.49 -1.56 12.85
C SER A 241 0.45 -0.22 12.12
N ALA A 242 -0.37 -0.11 11.07
CA ALA A 242 -0.68 1.15 10.39
C ALA A 242 0.56 1.96 9.93
N PHE A 243 1.67 1.25 9.71
CA PHE A 243 2.85 1.74 9.02
C PHE A 243 2.64 1.60 7.52
N CYS A 244 3.53 2.19 6.73
CA CYS A 244 3.56 1.96 5.30
C CYS A 244 4.86 1.29 4.89
N SER A 245 4.87 0.64 3.72
CA SER A 245 6.07 0.07 3.15
C SER A 245 6.09 0.10 1.63
N VAL A 246 7.30 0.02 1.07
CA VAL A 246 7.58 -0.04 -0.37
C VAL A 246 8.74 -0.99 -0.66
N VAL A 247 8.85 -1.44 -1.91
CA VAL A 247 9.93 -2.32 -2.37
C VAL A 247 10.85 -1.60 -3.34
N SER A 248 12.15 -1.82 -3.19
CA SER A 248 13.16 -1.57 -4.21
C SER A 248 13.92 -2.86 -4.51
N SER A 249 14.17 -3.15 -5.78
CA SER A 249 14.89 -4.34 -6.24
C SER A 249 16.32 -3.96 -6.60
N ALA A 250 17.30 -4.76 -6.17
CA ALA A 250 18.66 -4.61 -6.68
C ALA A 250 18.66 -4.68 -8.23
N PRO A 251 19.53 -3.93 -8.93
CA PRO A 251 19.55 -3.94 -10.39
C PRO A 251 19.68 -5.34 -11.02
N ASP A 252 20.36 -6.26 -10.34
CA ASP A 252 20.57 -7.66 -10.73
C ASP A 252 19.62 -8.68 -10.06
N ASP A 253 18.63 -8.21 -9.29
CA ASP A 253 17.68 -9.03 -8.52
C ASP A 253 18.30 -9.93 -7.45
N SER A 254 19.57 -9.71 -7.08
CA SER A 254 20.23 -10.47 -6.01
C SER A 254 19.67 -10.18 -4.62
N SER A 255 19.00 -9.03 -4.45
CA SER A 255 18.33 -8.67 -3.21
C SER A 255 17.16 -7.71 -3.45
N PHE A 256 16.22 -7.71 -2.51
CA PHE A 256 15.02 -6.88 -2.50
C PHE A 256 14.90 -6.21 -1.13
N GLN A 257 14.60 -4.91 -1.13
CA GLN A 257 14.64 -4.05 0.04
C GLN A 257 13.23 -3.56 0.31
N ILE A 258 12.61 -4.10 1.35
CA ILE A 258 11.31 -3.63 1.82
C ILE A 258 11.54 -2.56 2.86
N THR A 259 11.34 -1.30 2.48
CA THR A 259 11.49 -0.15 3.39
C THR A 259 10.17 0.11 4.09
N ILE A 260 10.18 0.27 5.41
CA ILE A 260 9.02 0.65 6.20
C ILE A 260 9.22 2.00 6.87
N TYR A 261 8.12 2.71 7.08
CA TYR A 261 8.11 3.99 7.80
C TYR A 261 6.96 4.08 8.80
N GLY A 262 7.29 4.59 9.98
CA GLY A 262 6.34 4.96 11.03
C GLY A 262 5.51 3.79 11.57
N GLY A 263 4.25 4.07 11.94
CA GLY A 263 3.30 3.12 12.49
C GLY A 263 2.80 3.45 13.89
N TRP A 264 1.95 2.58 14.41
CA TRP A 264 1.26 2.71 15.69
C TRP A 264 1.36 1.42 16.51
N ASP A 265 1.56 1.54 17.82
CA ASP A 265 1.32 0.45 18.78
C ASP A 265 0.18 0.84 19.70
N LEU A 266 -1.00 0.26 19.46
CA LEU A 266 -2.21 0.50 20.26
C LEU A 266 -2.02 0.16 21.74
N PHE A 267 -1.32 -0.94 22.01
CA PHE A 267 -1.11 -1.46 23.36
C PHE A 267 -0.03 -0.65 24.09
N GLY A 268 1.03 -0.30 23.36
CA GLY A 268 2.14 0.51 23.84
C GLY A 268 1.87 2.01 23.88
N ALA A 269 0.70 2.48 23.41
CA ALA A 269 0.32 3.90 23.44
C ALA A 269 1.23 4.84 22.62
N ARG A 270 1.96 4.33 21.63
CA ARG A 270 3.05 5.07 20.98
C ARG A 270 3.00 5.02 19.47
N SER A 271 3.43 6.11 18.85
CA SER A 271 3.62 6.23 17.41
C SER A 271 5.12 6.16 17.10
N PHE A 272 5.45 5.84 15.86
CA PHE A 272 6.82 5.70 15.40
C PHE A 272 7.15 6.68 14.26
N ALA A 273 8.40 7.12 14.20
CA ALA A 273 8.97 7.96 13.14
C ALA A 273 10.29 7.40 12.58
N ASP A 274 10.64 6.18 12.96
CA ASP A 274 11.83 5.46 12.52
C ASP A 274 11.61 4.87 11.11
N THR A 275 12.72 4.54 10.45
CA THR A 275 12.74 3.92 9.12
C THR A 275 13.62 2.68 9.17
N TYR A 276 13.10 1.58 8.63
CA TYR A 276 13.79 0.30 8.62
C TYR A 276 13.71 -0.35 7.25
N VAL A 277 14.69 -1.19 6.95
CA VAL A 277 14.72 -2.02 5.74
C VAL A 277 14.75 -3.48 6.13
N LEU A 278 13.86 -4.27 5.57
CA LEU A 278 13.99 -5.73 5.53
C LEU A 278 14.61 -6.12 4.18
N SER A 279 15.83 -6.65 4.22
CA SER A 279 16.50 -7.15 3.01
C SER A 279 16.24 -8.63 2.81
N ILE A 280 15.83 -9.01 1.60
CA ILE A 280 15.50 -10.38 1.18
C ILE A 280 16.44 -10.76 0.04
N PRO A 281 16.98 -12.00 -0.02
CA PRO A 281 16.66 -13.20 0.77
C PRO A 281 17.40 -13.34 2.11
N ALA A 282 18.14 -12.32 2.56
CA ALA A 282 18.84 -12.37 3.84
C ALA A 282 17.92 -12.37 5.08
N PHE A 283 16.66 -11.92 4.94
CA PHE A 283 15.72 -11.64 6.04
C PHE A 283 16.37 -10.88 7.20
N GLN A 284 17.09 -9.83 6.84
CA GLN A 284 17.83 -9.00 7.77
C GLN A 284 17.15 -7.63 7.88
N TRP A 285 16.72 -7.29 9.09
CA TRP A 285 16.28 -5.94 9.43
C TRP A 285 17.49 -5.04 9.69
N ILE A 286 17.43 -3.83 9.14
CA ILE A 286 18.46 -2.81 9.22
C ILE A 286 17.79 -1.50 9.62
N ASN A 287 18.26 -0.88 10.71
CA ASN A 287 17.81 0.46 11.08
C ASN A 287 18.49 1.49 10.17
N VAL A 288 17.69 2.24 9.41
CA VAL A 288 18.16 3.28 8.49
C VAL A 288 17.56 4.64 8.83
N THR A 289 17.13 4.81 10.08
CA THR A 289 16.46 6.02 10.55
C THR A 289 17.34 7.24 10.35
N ASP A 290 16.81 8.18 9.60
CA ASP A 290 17.44 9.47 9.42
C ASP A 290 17.15 10.38 10.62
N SER A 291 18.19 10.81 11.31
CA SER A 291 18.07 11.72 12.45
C SER A 291 17.42 13.07 12.10
N SER A 292 17.43 13.48 10.82
CA SER A 292 16.73 14.69 10.37
C SER A 292 15.23 14.50 10.15
N ASN A 293 14.66 13.32 10.42
CA ASN A 293 13.22 13.14 10.28
C ASN A 293 12.45 14.00 11.28
N THR A 294 11.86 15.07 10.76
CA THR A 294 10.96 15.97 11.51
C THR A 294 9.82 15.30 12.27
N ASP A 295 9.27 14.17 11.80
CA ASP A 295 8.21 13.46 12.54
C ASP A 295 8.74 12.84 13.85
N ALA A 296 10.05 12.58 13.96
CA ALA A 296 10.70 12.10 15.18
C ALA A 296 10.93 13.21 16.21
N HIS A 297 10.75 14.47 15.82
CA HIS A 297 11.03 15.66 16.63
C HIS A 297 9.79 16.54 16.81
N LEU A 298 8.59 15.97 16.74
CA LEU A 298 7.35 16.74 16.89
C LEU A 298 7.19 17.32 18.30
N SER A 299 7.85 16.74 19.30
CA SER A 299 7.94 17.32 20.64
C SER A 299 9.36 17.25 21.17
N ALA A 300 9.85 18.39 21.66
CA ALA A 300 11.09 18.44 22.41
C ALA A 300 10.90 17.68 23.74
N GLY A 301 11.54 16.51 23.87
CA GLY A 301 11.58 15.76 25.12
C GLY A 301 10.52 14.68 25.32
N HIS A 302 9.77 14.26 24.29
CA HIS A 302 9.02 13.00 24.34
C HIS A 302 9.66 11.95 23.42
N ASP A 303 9.69 10.70 23.90
CA ASP A 303 10.36 9.59 23.21
C ASP A 303 9.51 8.94 22.08
N PHE A 304 8.25 9.37 21.90
CA PHE A 304 7.26 8.61 21.12
C PHE A 304 6.41 9.45 20.14
N SER A 305 7.03 10.39 19.43
CA SER A 305 6.34 11.05 18.31
C SER A 305 6.43 10.25 17.01
N GLY A 306 5.42 10.37 16.15
CA GLY A 306 5.37 9.59 14.93
C GLY A 306 4.17 9.83 14.02
N ARG A 307 4.09 8.97 13.00
CA ARG A 307 3.04 8.98 11.99
C ARG A 307 2.47 7.58 11.77
N ASP A 308 1.15 7.49 11.76
CA ASP A 308 0.41 6.24 11.50
C ASP A 308 -0.73 6.45 10.52
N HIS A 309 -1.31 5.36 9.99
CA HIS A 309 -2.41 5.36 9.01
C HIS A 309 -2.12 6.18 7.73
N HIS A 310 -0.84 6.37 7.42
CA HIS A 310 -0.39 6.94 6.16
C HIS A 310 -0.27 5.83 5.10
N ARG A 311 -0.20 6.20 3.83
CA ARG A 311 0.16 5.29 2.74
C ARG A 311 1.49 5.72 2.15
N CYS A 312 2.26 4.79 1.62
CA CYS A 312 3.35 5.14 0.74
C CYS A 312 3.29 4.40 -0.57
N VAL A 313 3.95 4.99 -1.57
CA VAL A 313 4.16 4.45 -2.89
C VAL A 313 5.63 4.63 -3.28
N ALA A 314 6.18 3.65 -4.00
CA ALA A 314 7.48 3.80 -4.65
C ALA A 314 7.32 4.49 -6.00
N TYR A 315 8.30 5.28 -6.38
CA TYR A 315 8.46 5.79 -7.73
C TYR A 315 9.86 5.45 -8.25
N LYS A 316 9.91 4.78 -9.41
CA LYS A 316 11.13 4.30 -10.07
C LYS A 316 12.07 3.53 -9.12
N GLU A 317 11.49 2.90 -8.09
CA GLU A 317 12.19 2.18 -6.99
C GLU A 317 13.22 3.03 -6.23
N ARG A 318 13.36 4.32 -6.55
CA ARG A 318 14.37 5.24 -6.01
C ARG A 318 13.82 6.14 -4.91
N GLN A 319 12.53 6.46 -4.95
CA GLN A 319 11.92 7.37 -3.99
C GLN A 319 10.65 6.77 -3.41
N MET A 320 10.46 6.98 -2.10
CA MET A 320 9.22 6.70 -1.41
C MET A 320 8.49 8.02 -1.17
N LEU A 321 7.26 8.11 -1.68
CA LEU A 321 6.34 9.19 -1.32
C LEU A 321 5.43 8.69 -0.21
N VAL A 322 5.46 9.37 0.94
CA VAL A 322 4.54 9.16 2.06
C VAL A 322 3.38 10.14 1.92
N LEU A 323 2.16 9.61 2.08
CA LEU A 323 0.91 10.31 1.87
C LEU A 323 0.03 10.22 3.12
N GLY A 324 -0.23 11.39 3.70
CA GLY A 324 -1.10 11.52 4.85
C GLY A 324 -0.52 10.91 6.11
N GLY A 325 -1.41 10.33 6.90
CA GLY A 325 -1.20 9.88 8.26
C GLY A 325 -1.74 10.82 9.33
N VAL A 326 -2.02 10.20 10.47
CA VAL A 326 -2.20 10.87 11.74
C VAL A 326 -0.83 11.11 12.33
N LEU A 327 -0.52 12.37 12.62
CA LEU A 327 0.68 12.74 13.34
C LEU A 327 0.38 12.74 14.84
N ARG A 328 1.22 12.06 15.62
CA ARG A 328 0.99 11.91 17.06
C ARG A 328 2.21 12.23 17.89
N ILE A 329 1.95 12.70 19.10
CA ILE A 329 2.86 12.61 20.24
C ILE A 329 2.20 11.63 21.19
N GLU A 330 2.83 10.49 21.45
CA GLU A 330 2.19 9.38 22.18
C GLU A 330 0.84 9.03 21.53
N ARG A 331 -0.28 9.13 22.25
CA ARG A 331 -1.64 8.88 21.71
C ARG A 331 -2.25 10.10 21.03
N GLU A 332 -1.75 11.30 21.30
CA GLU A 332 -2.47 12.53 21.01
C GLU A 332 -2.21 13.03 19.58
N GLN A 333 -3.28 13.21 18.83
CA GLN A 333 -3.21 13.66 17.45
C GLN A 333 -2.87 15.16 17.36
N GLN A 334 -1.83 15.47 16.60
CA GLN A 334 -1.31 16.84 16.43
C GLN A 334 -1.90 17.57 15.22
N ASN A 335 -2.29 16.84 14.18
CA ASN A 335 -2.79 17.40 12.92
C ASN A 335 -4.33 17.36 12.78
N SER A 336 -5.05 17.45 13.91
CA SER A 336 -6.52 17.47 13.94
C SER A 336 -7.11 18.70 13.23
N GLY A 337 -6.47 19.86 13.40
CA GLY A 337 -6.80 21.11 12.69
C GLY A 337 -6.31 21.18 11.23
N GLY A 338 -5.77 20.09 10.69
CA GLY A 338 -5.25 20.02 9.32
C GLY A 338 -3.73 19.96 9.21
N CYS A 339 -3.24 19.80 7.98
CA CYS A 339 -1.81 19.74 7.69
C CYS A 339 -1.24 21.13 7.39
N ASN A 340 0.01 21.37 7.75
CA ASN A 340 0.73 22.62 7.50
C ASN A 340 2.22 22.34 7.26
N LYS A 341 3.08 23.37 7.21
CA LYS A 341 4.52 23.16 6.96
C LYS A 341 5.26 22.42 8.07
N SER A 342 4.86 22.63 9.32
CA SER A 342 5.42 21.91 10.47
C SER A 342 4.82 20.51 10.64
N LEU A 343 3.63 20.28 10.05
CA LEU A 343 2.92 18.99 10.03
C LEU A 343 2.56 18.60 8.59
N PRO A 344 3.54 18.30 7.71
CA PRO A 344 3.27 18.10 6.29
C PRO A 344 2.36 16.91 5.99
N ALA A 345 1.59 17.09 4.91
CA ALA A 345 0.72 16.11 4.30
C ALA A 345 1.49 15.00 3.58
N LEU A 346 2.65 15.36 3.01
CA LEU A 346 3.47 14.51 2.19
C LEU A 346 4.87 14.42 2.80
N ARG A 347 5.64 13.41 2.42
CA ARG A 347 7.10 13.38 2.61
C ARG A 347 7.75 12.59 1.50
N ALA A 348 8.97 12.92 1.15
CA ALA A 348 9.78 12.16 0.20
C ALA A 348 11.02 11.60 0.90
N LEU A 349 11.28 10.31 0.73
CA LEU A 349 12.49 9.64 1.18
C LEU A 349 13.25 9.13 -0.04
N ASP A 350 14.55 9.44 -0.15
CA ASP A 350 15.44 8.78 -1.11
C ASP A 350 15.78 7.38 -0.57
N LEU A 351 15.42 6.33 -1.32
CA LEU A 351 15.58 4.93 -0.93
C LEU A 351 17.02 4.40 -1.11
N THR A 352 17.93 5.18 -1.70
CA THR A 352 19.36 4.83 -1.85
C THR A 352 20.23 5.45 -0.76
N THR A 353 19.81 6.57 -0.19
CA THR A 353 20.53 7.25 0.90
C THR A 353 19.79 7.22 2.23
N PHE A 354 18.51 6.86 2.23
CA PHE A 354 17.58 6.99 3.35
C PHE A 354 17.55 8.40 3.94
N LYS A 355 17.54 9.42 3.07
CA LYS A 355 17.46 10.82 3.49
C LYS A 355 16.14 11.42 3.11
N TRP A 356 15.50 12.09 4.07
CA TRP A 356 14.28 12.82 3.83
C TRP A 356 14.57 14.08 3.02
N SER A 357 13.69 14.39 2.09
CA SER A 357 13.74 15.58 1.25
C SER A 357 12.49 16.43 1.49
N ASP A 358 12.66 17.74 1.44
CA ASP A 358 11.57 18.73 1.43
C ASP A 358 10.94 18.88 0.04
N ARG A 359 11.55 18.26 -0.99
CA ARG A 359 11.05 18.22 -2.37
C ARG A 359 10.99 16.82 -2.94
N TRP A 360 9.92 16.58 -3.69
CA TRP A 360 9.83 15.48 -4.62
C TRP A 360 10.69 15.76 -5.86
N ASN A 361 11.43 14.75 -6.31
CA ASN A 361 12.23 14.81 -7.55
C ASN A 361 11.47 14.05 -8.64
N GLY A 362 11.05 14.75 -9.69
CA GLY A 362 10.32 14.13 -10.79
C GLY A 362 11.20 13.32 -11.75
N SER A 363 12.52 13.47 -11.67
CA SER A 363 13.47 12.75 -12.52
C SER A 363 14.61 12.21 -11.67
N PRO A 364 14.33 11.22 -10.81
CA PRO A 364 15.37 10.59 -10.00
C PRO A 364 16.32 9.77 -10.86
N GLU A 365 17.57 9.68 -10.41
CA GLU A 365 18.52 8.69 -10.92
C GLU A 365 18.00 7.27 -10.71
N PRO A 366 18.49 6.27 -11.47
CA PRO A 366 18.16 4.87 -11.22
C PRO A 366 18.43 4.47 -9.76
N TYR A 367 17.65 3.52 -9.25
CA TYR A 367 17.89 2.92 -7.94
C TYR A 367 19.24 2.18 -7.92
N SER A 368 19.93 2.27 -6.79
CA SER A 368 21.13 1.50 -6.47
C SER A 368 21.01 0.98 -5.04
N VAL A 369 21.47 -0.24 -4.77
CA VAL A 369 21.41 -0.80 -3.42
C VAL A 369 22.15 0.12 -2.43
N PRO A 370 21.51 0.56 -1.33
CA PRO A 370 22.11 1.49 -0.37
C PRO A 370 23.37 0.95 0.30
N ASP A 371 24.34 1.83 0.59
CA ASP A 371 25.53 1.48 1.37
C ASP A 371 25.20 0.95 2.78
N ALA A 372 24.11 1.43 3.37
CA ALA A 372 23.59 0.91 4.64
C ALA A 372 23.21 -0.58 4.54
N VAL A 373 22.72 -1.01 3.38
CA VAL A 373 22.27 -2.38 3.12
C VAL A 373 23.44 -3.26 2.68
N THR A 374 24.25 -2.82 1.71
CA THR A 374 25.37 -3.60 1.16
C THR A 374 26.44 -3.91 2.20
N ARG A 375 26.65 -3.02 3.17
CA ARG A 375 27.55 -3.28 4.32
C ARG A 375 27.11 -4.49 5.14
N ILE A 376 25.81 -4.75 5.18
CA ILE A 376 25.25 -5.88 5.90
C ILE A 376 25.26 -7.09 4.99
N ILE A 377 24.58 -7.05 3.83
CA ILE A 377 24.32 -8.23 2.98
C ILE A 377 25.43 -8.58 1.97
N GLY A 378 26.46 -7.74 1.88
CA GLY A 378 27.49 -7.77 0.84
C GLY A 378 27.03 -7.17 -0.49
N GLY A 379 27.86 -7.31 -1.53
CA GLY A 379 27.62 -6.72 -2.84
C GLY A 379 27.96 -5.24 -2.92
N ASN A 380 27.33 -4.53 -3.86
CA ASN A 380 27.48 -3.08 -4.07
C ASN A 380 26.17 -2.47 -4.64
N GLY A 381 26.20 -1.19 -5.02
CA GLY A 381 25.01 -0.49 -5.54
C GLY A 381 24.38 -1.12 -6.79
N GLY A 382 25.14 -1.88 -7.58
CA GLY A 382 24.65 -2.64 -8.73
C GLY A 382 24.02 -4.00 -8.38
N GLY A 383 24.11 -4.43 -7.12
CA GLY A 383 23.67 -5.75 -6.66
C GLY A 383 24.82 -6.66 -6.22
N GLY A 384 24.68 -7.96 -6.46
CA GLY A 384 25.65 -8.98 -6.07
C GLY A 384 25.64 -9.33 -4.58
N ALA A 385 24.47 -9.29 -3.93
CA ALA A 385 24.34 -9.65 -2.52
C ALA A 385 24.93 -11.05 -2.24
N THR A 386 25.79 -11.16 -1.22
CA THR A 386 26.46 -12.41 -0.87
C THR A 386 25.67 -13.21 0.16
N MET A 387 24.89 -12.55 1.01
CA MET A 387 23.93 -13.20 1.90
C MET A 387 22.65 -13.56 1.15
N LYS A 388 22.56 -14.83 0.75
CA LYS A 388 21.46 -15.36 -0.06
C LYS A 388 20.36 -16.07 0.73
N GLN A 389 20.47 -16.10 2.05
CA GLN A 389 19.55 -16.75 2.97
C GLN A 389 19.68 -16.14 4.38
N PRO A 390 18.73 -16.37 5.29
CA PRO A 390 18.86 -15.99 6.70
C PRO A 390 20.11 -16.60 7.36
N ASN A 391 20.55 -15.98 8.45
CA ASN A 391 21.56 -16.61 9.31
C ASN A 391 21.01 -17.94 9.87
N GLY A 392 21.72 -19.05 9.61
CA GLY A 392 21.24 -20.40 9.91
C GLY A 392 20.46 -21.08 8.77
N GLY A 393 20.22 -20.39 7.65
CA GLY A 393 19.52 -20.91 6.48
C GLY A 393 18.00 -20.82 6.58
N PHE A 394 17.31 -21.37 5.58
CA PHE A 394 15.86 -21.46 5.58
C PHE A 394 15.40 -22.63 6.45
N ASN A 395 14.37 -22.41 7.28
CA ASN A 395 13.74 -23.47 8.07
C ASN A 395 13.05 -24.52 7.20
N ASP A 396 12.64 -24.14 5.99
CA ASP A 396 12.02 -25.02 4.99
C ASP A 396 12.87 -25.07 3.73
N SER A 397 13.32 -26.28 3.35
CA SER A 397 14.11 -26.50 2.15
C SER A 397 13.37 -26.17 0.85
N ALA A 398 12.04 -26.23 0.84
CA ALA A 398 11.25 -25.88 -0.34
C ALA A 398 11.38 -24.38 -0.65
N LEU A 399 11.44 -23.52 0.37
CA LEU A 399 11.62 -22.08 0.18
C LEU A 399 12.97 -21.75 -0.46
N ASN A 400 14.01 -22.52 -0.14
CA ASN A 400 15.31 -22.36 -0.80
C ASN A 400 15.21 -22.58 -2.32
N SER A 401 14.43 -23.57 -2.75
CA SER A 401 14.17 -23.83 -4.17
C SER A 401 13.33 -22.74 -4.82
N VAL A 402 12.33 -22.19 -4.11
CA VAL A 402 11.55 -21.04 -4.59
C VAL A 402 12.48 -19.86 -4.86
N PHE A 403 13.34 -19.51 -3.91
CA PHE A 403 14.22 -18.34 -4.00
C PHE A 403 15.43 -18.51 -4.92
N ALA A 404 15.63 -19.70 -5.50
CA ALA A 404 16.60 -19.93 -6.56
C ALA A 404 16.12 -19.45 -7.95
N ALA A 405 14.83 -19.10 -8.08
CA ALA A 405 14.25 -18.55 -9.30
C ALA A 405 13.84 -17.08 -9.13
N VAL A 406 13.76 -16.36 -10.25
CA VAL A 406 13.28 -14.98 -10.31
C VAL A 406 12.25 -14.85 -11.42
N ALA A 407 11.08 -14.30 -11.11
CA ALA A 407 10.05 -14.00 -12.08
C ALA A 407 10.53 -12.99 -13.12
N ALA A 408 10.15 -13.24 -14.38
CA ALA A 408 10.50 -12.38 -15.50
C ALA A 408 9.86 -10.99 -15.36
N ARG A 409 10.65 -9.95 -15.69
CA ARG A 409 10.12 -8.59 -15.84
C ARG A 409 9.24 -8.53 -17.09
N TYR A 410 8.06 -7.95 -16.94
CA TYR A 410 7.21 -7.60 -18.07
C TYR A 410 7.73 -6.34 -18.73
N THR A 411 8.08 -6.44 -20.00
CA THR A 411 8.38 -5.29 -20.86
C THR A 411 7.26 -5.16 -21.90
N PRO A 412 6.47 -4.08 -21.87
CA PRO A 412 5.45 -3.85 -22.88
C PRO A 412 6.02 -3.90 -24.30
N ILE A 413 5.24 -4.40 -25.25
CA ILE A 413 5.67 -4.67 -26.64
C ILE A 413 6.21 -3.41 -27.35
N ALA A 414 5.78 -2.22 -26.94
CA ALA A 414 6.23 -0.94 -27.50
C ALA A 414 7.74 -0.66 -27.33
N THR A 415 8.42 -1.34 -26.41
CA THR A 415 9.87 -1.19 -26.15
C THR A 415 10.77 -2.16 -26.94
N ARG A 416 10.22 -3.06 -27.79
CA ARG A 416 11.04 -4.01 -28.58
C ARG A 416 11.66 -3.45 -29.87
N GLN A 417 11.75 -2.14 -30.01
CA GLN A 417 12.32 -1.53 -31.22
C GLN A 417 13.39 -0.48 -30.91
N SER A 418 14.39 -0.89 -30.12
CA SER A 418 15.73 -0.29 -30.13
C SER A 418 16.64 -1.11 -29.21
N ASP A 419 17.17 -2.22 -29.70
CA ASP A 419 18.46 -2.77 -29.26
C ASP A 419 18.91 -3.85 -30.25
N ALA A 420 19.61 -3.41 -31.30
CA ALA A 420 20.42 -4.28 -32.14
C ALA A 420 21.89 -3.97 -31.84
N GLY A 421 22.58 -4.85 -31.12
CA GLY A 421 24.01 -4.70 -30.87
C GLY A 421 24.55 -5.63 -29.79
N GLY A 422 24.72 -6.91 -30.10
CA GLY A 422 25.36 -7.86 -29.19
C GLY A 422 25.74 -9.16 -29.89
N SER A 423 26.90 -9.15 -30.55
CA SER A 423 27.51 -10.27 -31.26
C SER A 423 28.15 -11.30 -30.32
N SER A 424 27.83 -12.59 -30.50
CA SER A 424 28.75 -13.71 -30.29
C SER A 424 28.31 -14.97 -31.07
N PRO A 425 29.25 -15.85 -31.47
CA PRO A 425 29.11 -16.71 -32.64
C PRO A 425 28.59 -18.12 -32.31
N ILE A 426 27.83 -18.72 -33.23
CA ILE A 426 27.51 -20.16 -33.23
C ILE A 426 27.80 -20.72 -34.63
N PRO A 427 28.48 -21.88 -34.75
CA PRO A 427 28.88 -22.45 -36.04
C PRO A 427 27.79 -23.25 -36.76
N ASN A 428 27.96 -23.26 -38.09
CA ASN A 428 27.24 -23.88 -39.20
C ASN A 428 26.52 -25.23 -38.99
N GLY A 429 25.38 -25.40 -39.68
CA GLY A 429 24.76 -26.70 -39.97
C GLY A 429 23.47 -26.66 -40.78
N SER A 430 23.59 -26.48 -42.10
CA SER A 430 22.77 -27.02 -43.23
C SER A 430 21.22 -26.99 -43.26
N ASP A 431 20.71 -26.18 -44.19
CA ASP A 431 19.68 -26.40 -45.25
C ASP A 431 18.43 -27.26 -45.05
N SER A 432 17.24 -26.62 -45.23
CA SER A 432 16.19 -26.90 -46.25
C SER A 432 14.85 -26.19 -45.89
N PRO A 433 13.86 -25.96 -46.79
CA PRO A 433 13.52 -24.63 -47.29
C PRO A 433 12.06 -24.17 -47.00
N ALA A 434 11.70 -22.98 -47.53
CA ALA A 434 10.37 -22.33 -47.61
C ALA A 434 9.99 -21.48 -46.38
N ARG A 435 9.41 -20.28 -46.48
CA ARG A 435 8.45 -19.70 -47.45
C ARG A 435 8.67 -18.19 -47.47
N GLY A 436 8.84 -17.61 -48.65
CA GLY A 436 8.81 -16.16 -48.82
C GLY A 436 7.40 -15.63 -48.54
N ILE A 437 7.29 -14.64 -47.66
CA ILE A 437 6.05 -13.88 -47.44
C ILE A 437 6.08 -12.66 -48.37
N ASN A 438 5.11 -12.63 -49.28
CA ASN A 438 4.91 -11.60 -50.29
C ASN A 438 4.45 -10.28 -49.64
N THR A 439 5.32 -9.27 -49.68
CA THR A 439 5.10 -7.88 -49.24
C THR A 439 3.95 -7.16 -50.00
N GLY A 440 3.40 -7.76 -51.05
CA GLY A 440 2.30 -7.20 -51.86
C GLY A 440 0.88 -7.32 -51.28
N ALA A 441 0.67 -8.13 -50.23
CA ALA A 441 -0.68 -8.37 -49.68
C ALA A 441 -1.09 -7.42 -48.53
N ILE A 442 -0.14 -6.67 -47.96
CA ILE A 442 -0.39 -5.80 -46.80
C ILE A 442 -0.75 -4.36 -47.24
N VAL A 443 -0.39 -3.95 -48.45
CA VAL A 443 -0.68 -2.59 -48.96
C VAL A 443 -2.08 -2.47 -49.59
N GLY A 444 -2.70 -3.58 -50.01
CA GLY A 444 -4.04 -3.58 -50.64
C GLY A 444 -5.23 -3.50 -49.67
N GLY A 445 -5.08 -3.97 -48.43
CA GLY A 445 -6.17 -4.01 -47.45
C GLY A 445 -6.49 -2.65 -46.80
N VAL A 446 -5.47 -1.81 -46.61
CA VAL A 446 -5.61 -0.52 -45.91
C VAL A 446 -6.38 0.49 -46.77
N VAL A 447 -6.13 0.51 -48.08
CA VAL A 447 -6.81 1.45 -49.00
C VAL A 447 -8.27 1.04 -49.24
N GLY A 448 -8.57 -0.26 -49.31
CA GLY A 448 -9.94 -0.76 -49.44
C GLY A 448 -10.80 -0.56 -48.19
N GLY A 449 -10.20 -0.71 -47.00
CA GLY A 449 -10.90 -0.54 -45.72
C GLY A 449 -11.33 0.92 -45.46
N ILE A 450 -10.48 1.89 -45.81
CA ILE A 450 -10.78 3.32 -45.63
C ILE A 450 -11.91 3.77 -46.57
N ALA A 451 -11.94 3.26 -47.80
CA ALA A 451 -13.02 3.57 -48.75
C ALA A 451 -14.38 3.01 -48.28
N LEU A 452 -14.40 1.79 -47.72
CA LEU A 452 -15.62 1.18 -47.20
C LEU A 452 -16.14 1.90 -45.95
N LEU A 453 -15.25 2.29 -45.02
CA LEU A 453 -15.58 3.04 -43.81
C LEU A 453 -16.14 4.44 -44.13
N ALA A 454 -15.56 5.14 -45.11
CA ALA A 454 -16.06 6.43 -45.56
C ALA A 454 -17.47 6.32 -46.16
N LEU A 455 -17.76 5.26 -46.92
CA LEU A 455 -19.07 4.99 -47.52
C LEU A 455 -20.13 4.69 -46.46
N VAL A 456 -19.79 3.90 -45.44
CA VAL A 456 -20.70 3.58 -44.32
C VAL A 456 -21.03 4.84 -43.50
N LEU A 457 -20.04 5.69 -43.22
CA LEU A 457 -20.26 6.95 -42.51
C LEU A 457 -21.10 7.94 -43.31
N ALA A 458 -20.90 8.02 -44.62
CA ALA A 458 -21.71 8.86 -45.50
C ALA A 458 -23.19 8.44 -45.51
N VAL A 459 -23.46 7.13 -45.60
CA VAL A 459 -24.83 6.58 -45.55
C VAL A 459 -25.47 6.81 -44.17
N PHE A 460 -24.73 6.61 -43.09
CA PHE A 460 -25.21 6.85 -41.73
C PHE A 460 -25.59 8.33 -41.51
N MET A 461 -24.74 9.27 -41.96
CA MET A 461 -25.05 10.70 -41.87
C MET A 461 -26.24 11.12 -42.73
N PHE A 462 -26.40 10.52 -43.92
CA PHE A 462 -27.55 10.77 -44.79
C PHE A 462 -28.86 10.26 -44.18
N MET A 463 -28.86 9.08 -43.55
CA MET A 463 -30.01 8.56 -42.81
C MET A 463 -30.35 9.41 -41.59
N ARG A 464 -29.34 9.96 -40.90
CA ARG A 464 -29.53 10.82 -39.72
C ARG A 464 -30.07 12.20 -40.09
N ARG A 465 -29.73 12.73 -41.27
CA ARG A 465 -30.29 13.98 -41.81
C ARG A 465 -31.76 13.86 -42.21
N ARG A 466 -32.24 12.66 -42.56
CA ARG A 466 -33.65 12.44 -42.93
C ARG A 466 -34.60 12.30 -41.72
N LYS A 467 -34.08 12.13 -40.50
CA LYS A 467 -34.87 11.95 -39.27
C LYS A 467 -34.92 13.17 -38.32
N ARG A 468 -34.54 14.36 -38.79
CA ARG A 468 -34.72 15.61 -38.03
C ARG A 468 -35.52 16.64 -38.83
N GLY A 469 -36.80 16.35 -38.99
CA GLY A 469 -37.83 17.37 -39.24
C GLY A 469 -38.88 17.25 -38.14
N GLY A 470 -38.91 18.19 -37.19
CA GLY A 470 -40.01 18.33 -36.24
C GLY A 470 -39.67 18.83 -34.84
N ARG A 471 -39.82 20.15 -34.66
CA ARG A 471 -40.24 20.91 -33.45
C ARG A 471 -39.22 21.27 -32.33
N ALA A 472 -39.00 22.58 -32.21
CA ALA A 472 -38.70 23.37 -30.99
C ALA A 472 -39.96 23.44 -30.09
N SER A 473 -39.95 23.73 -28.78
CA SER A 473 -39.27 24.75 -27.95
C SER A 473 -39.31 24.32 -26.45
N PRO A 474 -39.15 25.21 -25.44
CA PRO A 474 -37.93 25.84 -24.91
C PRO A 474 -37.55 25.33 -23.49
N LEU A 475 -36.35 25.70 -23.03
CA LEU A 475 -35.74 25.36 -21.75
C LEU A 475 -36.49 26.00 -20.56
N LEU A 476 -36.93 25.17 -19.60
CA LEU A 476 -37.19 25.53 -18.22
C LEU A 476 -36.19 24.78 -17.32
N HIS A 477 -35.62 25.50 -16.36
CA HIS A 477 -34.75 24.99 -15.29
C HIS A 477 -35.38 23.81 -14.53
N PRO A 478 -34.60 22.83 -14.04
CA PRO A 478 -35.04 21.97 -12.95
C PRO A 478 -34.47 22.45 -11.58
N PRO A 479 -35.30 22.46 -10.52
CA PRO A 479 -34.94 22.85 -9.16
C PRO A 479 -34.36 21.68 -8.34
N GLU A 480 -33.72 22.06 -7.23
CA GLU A 480 -33.46 21.21 -6.06
C GLU A 480 -34.76 20.55 -5.58
N HIS A 481 -34.70 19.26 -5.22
CA HIS A 481 -35.66 18.68 -4.31
C HIS A 481 -35.00 17.71 -3.34
N ALA A 482 -35.18 18.08 -2.07
CA ALA A 482 -35.02 17.28 -0.87
C ALA A 482 -35.93 16.04 -0.89
N TRP A 483 -35.47 14.97 -0.27
CA TRP A 483 -36.32 13.88 0.19
C TRP A 483 -36.14 13.74 1.70
N ASP A 484 -37.13 14.26 2.43
CA ASP A 484 -37.38 13.97 3.83
C ASP A 484 -38.76 13.29 3.89
N GLY A 485 -38.88 12.21 4.67
CA GLY A 485 -40.14 11.87 5.33
C GLY A 485 -40.66 10.43 5.23
N MET A 486 -40.70 9.79 6.41
CA MET A 486 -41.69 8.83 6.95
C MET A 486 -41.43 7.32 6.84
N PRO A 487 -41.95 6.50 7.78
CA PRO A 487 -41.84 6.61 9.24
C PRO A 487 -41.36 5.29 9.90
N GLN A 488 -40.85 5.40 11.14
CA GLN A 488 -40.41 4.28 11.97
C GLN A 488 -41.57 3.38 12.41
N GLU A 489 -41.45 2.07 12.22
CA GLU A 489 -42.12 1.07 13.04
C GLU A 489 -41.13 0.40 13.99
N MET A 490 -41.60 0.26 15.23
CA MET A 490 -40.88 -0.20 16.40
C MET A 490 -41.08 -1.73 16.53
N SER A 491 -39.99 -2.50 16.54
CA SER A 491 -40.04 -3.92 16.93
C SER A 491 -38.87 -4.24 17.86
N ASN A 492 -39.22 -4.53 19.11
CA ASN A 492 -38.34 -5.05 20.14
C ASN A 492 -37.89 -6.47 19.78
N ARG A 493 -36.59 -6.67 19.58
CA ARG A 493 -35.96 -7.98 19.83
C ARG A 493 -34.51 -7.84 20.23
N THR A 494 -34.22 -8.40 21.40
CA THR A 494 -32.93 -8.53 22.06
C THR A 494 -31.95 -9.29 21.18
N GLN A 495 -30.85 -8.67 20.76
CA GLN A 495 -29.68 -9.39 20.26
C GLN A 495 -28.39 -8.56 20.38
N THR A 496 -27.35 -9.28 20.79
CA THR A 496 -25.96 -8.91 21.09
C THR A 496 -25.30 -8.00 20.03
N GLN A 497 -24.71 -6.89 20.48
CA GLN A 497 -23.99 -5.90 19.66
C GLN A 497 -22.52 -6.31 19.43
N PRO A 498 -22.02 -6.33 18.19
CA PRO A 498 -20.59 -6.17 17.88
C PRO A 498 -20.21 -4.71 17.62
N PHE A 499 -18.96 -4.40 17.93
CA PHE A 499 -18.32 -3.10 18.14
C PHE A 499 -18.18 -2.21 16.87
N ARG A 500 -18.22 -0.88 17.09
CA ARG A 500 -18.11 0.20 16.09
C ARG A 500 -16.76 0.92 16.20
N PRO A 501 -16.03 1.20 15.11
CA PRO A 501 -14.95 2.18 15.12
C PRO A 501 -15.40 3.49 14.46
N GLY A 502 -15.94 4.42 15.26
CA GLY A 502 -16.27 5.78 14.81
C GLY A 502 -15.75 6.81 15.81
N ALA A 503 -15.06 7.83 15.29
CA ALA A 503 -14.65 9.10 15.91
C ALA A 503 -14.49 9.13 17.44
N TYR A 504 -13.24 9.25 17.90
CA TYR A 504 -12.93 9.58 19.30
C TYR A 504 -13.47 10.99 19.64
N TYR A 505 -14.68 11.03 20.18
CA TYR A 505 -15.21 12.18 20.93
C TYR A 505 -15.26 11.77 22.41
N MET A 506 -14.45 12.43 23.26
CA MET A 506 -14.65 12.44 24.71
C MET A 506 -15.52 13.64 25.10
N PRO A 507 -16.48 13.51 26.04
CA PRO A 507 -17.14 14.65 26.66
C PRO A 507 -16.27 15.26 27.78
N PRO A 508 -16.48 16.54 28.16
CA PRO A 508 -15.55 17.30 28.99
C PRO A 508 -15.72 17.08 30.51
N GLY A 509 -14.56 16.98 31.18
CA GLY A 509 -14.19 17.45 32.52
C GLY A 509 -15.17 17.37 33.70
N THR A 510 -14.71 16.72 34.78
CA THR A 510 -14.82 17.28 36.14
C THR A 510 -13.49 17.07 36.87
N GLY A 511 -13.02 18.14 37.52
CA GLY A 511 -11.71 18.22 38.15
C GLY A 511 -11.58 17.33 39.39
N GLY A 512 -10.35 16.88 39.64
CA GLY A 512 -9.96 16.18 40.85
C GLY A 512 -8.47 15.90 40.81
N SER A 513 -7.71 16.66 41.57
CA SER A 513 -6.28 16.46 41.86
C SER A 513 -6.01 15.04 42.36
N TYR A 514 -5.07 14.31 41.75
CA TYR A 514 -4.44 13.15 42.38
C TYR A 514 -2.93 13.14 42.12
N GLN A 515 -2.18 13.12 43.22
CA GLN A 515 -0.73 12.90 43.26
C GLN A 515 -0.38 11.44 42.97
N PRO A 516 0.85 11.12 42.54
CA PRO A 516 1.23 9.76 42.20
C PRO A 516 1.49 8.93 43.47
N VAL A 517 0.79 7.80 43.57
CA VAL A 517 1.10 6.74 44.53
C VAL A 517 2.13 5.82 43.89
N THR A 518 3.36 5.84 44.41
CA THR A 518 4.37 4.80 44.18
C THR A 518 3.94 3.56 44.95
N GLN A 519 3.70 2.44 44.26
CA GLN A 519 3.51 1.15 44.91
C GLN A 519 4.73 0.27 44.67
N GLU A 520 5.46 0.03 45.76
CA GLU A 520 6.53 -0.96 45.89
C GLU A 520 6.01 -2.35 45.48
N MET A 521 6.72 -3.02 44.57
CA MET A 521 6.59 -4.46 44.38
C MET A 521 7.54 -5.17 45.36
N ASP A 522 6.94 -5.68 46.42
CA ASP A 522 7.56 -6.59 47.37
C ASP A 522 7.62 -8.00 46.71
N GLY A 523 8.83 -8.50 46.50
CA GLY A 523 9.09 -9.75 45.80
C GLY A 523 10.34 -10.44 46.37
N GLY A 524 10.13 -11.19 47.45
CA GLY A 524 11.19 -11.87 48.19
C GLY A 524 11.95 -12.91 47.37
N TYR A 525 13.27 -12.73 47.30
CA TYR A 525 14.23 -13.77 46.96
C TYR A 525 15.05 -14.14 48.22
N ARG A 526 14.97 -15.40 48.63
CA ARG A 526 15.85 -16.02 49.62
C ARG A 526 17.21 -16.28 48.98
N GLY A 527 18.28 -15.80 49.61
CA GLY A 527 19.66 -16.15 49.25
C GLY A 527 20.70 -15.60 50.21
N SER A 528 21.03 -16.39 51.23
CA SER A 528 22.30 -16.49 51.98
C SER A 528 22.99 -15.24 52.56
N GLU A 529 23.18 -15.31 53.88
CA GLU A 529 24.00 -14.45 54.74
C GLU A 529 25.48 -14.34 54.32
N MET A 530 26.06 -13.14 54.46
CA MET A 530 27.29 -12.96 55.26
C MET A 530 27.47 -11.48 55.69
N MET A 531 27.86 -11.33 56.95
CA MET A 531 28.07 -10.10 57.74
C MET A 531 29.10 -9.11 57.14
N GLY A 532 28.97 -7.82 57.49
CA GLY A 532 30.17 -6.98 57.67
C GLY A 532 30.06 -5.47 57.41
N ASP A 533 29.69 -4.74 58.45
CA ASP A 533 30.26 -3.44 58.86
C ASP A 533 29.86 -2.10 58.19
N ARG A 534 29.37 -1.20 59.06
CA ARG A 534 29.12 0.23 58.83
C ARG A 534 30.40 1.03 59.06
N ARG A 535 30.74 1.96 58.15
CA ARG A 535 31.53 3.16 58.48
C ARG A 535 30.84 4.43 57.98
N ARG A 536 30.91 5.46 58.83
CA ARG A 536 30.33 6.80 58.73
C ARG A 536 30.98 7.64 57.62
N PRO A 537 30.31 8.67 57.08
CA PRO A 537 30.95 9.69 56.25
C PRO A 537 31.68 10.73 57.11
N VAL A 538 32.79 11.22 56.56
CA VAL A 538 33.67 12.28 57.07
C VAL A 538 33.22 13.60 56.45
N GLU A 539 33.01 14.62 57.29
CA GLU A 539 32.91 16.03 56.90
C GLU A 539 34.27 16.55 56.40
N VAL A 540 34.23 17.41 55.38
CA VAL A 540 35.37 18.23 54.94
C VAL A 540 34.90 19.69 54.94
N PRO A 541 35.70 20.63 55.47
CA PRO A 541 35.20 21.92 55.94
C PRO A 541 35.11 22.99 54.85
N GLY A 542 34.15 23.90 55.05
CA GLY A 542 34.00 25.20 54.40
C GLY A 542 33.05 26.06 55.22
#